data_AF-A0A2R5FBE0-F1
#
_entry.id   AF-A0A2R5FBE0-F1
#
_cell.length_a   1.000
_cell.length_b   1.000
_cell.length_c   1.000
_cell.angle_alpha   90.00
_cell.angle_beta   90.00
_cell.angle_gamma   90.00
#
_symmetry.space_group_name_H-M   'P 1'
#
loop_
_entity.id
_entity.type
_entity.pdbx_description
1 polymer ?
#
loop_
_entity_poly.entity_id
_entity_poly.type
_entity_poly.pdbx_seq_one_letter_code
_entity_poly.pdbx_strand_id
1 'polypeptide(L)'
;MRFKISITAQFPSLAGSAPFPLGTAIVTAENVEAAKAKALAELSTDEFVDGKASPDFTIIEMPRFLISENWNHFFEKLGQRIVRFVYDHETECVEHLDILGGDEWTQVWHPATEIQRQDFQDSLVNANEGCLVNPQDYTCEESNSCPSWATRVSANLIYPKVAVLCSNSNGEPELYTCSPAVTKESYDEGLHYSIAKSNAEDEGYEGPYLAFDDKDQAAKQLVSTADWMGTREKASEASEVASERQWNAVCSDQGWNDATQIIHLIGFIRGKGLFSEFAAYAEKAADEENEESILDM
;
A
#
# COMPACT_ATOMS: atom_id res chain seq x y z
N MET A 1 -7.89 -25.26 -1.47
CA MET A 1 -6.63 -25.76 -2.03
C MET A 1 -6.80 -25.90 -3.52
N ARG A 2 -6.19 -24.99 -4.27
CA ARG A 2 -5.95 -25.18 -5.70
C ARG A 2 -4.55 -25.76 -5.81
N PHE A 3 -4.42 -26.90 -6.49
CA PHE A 3 -3.10 -27.48 -6.73
C PHE A 3 -2.58 -26.93 -8.05
N LYS A 4 -1.37 -26.36 -8.05
CA LYS A 4 -0.57 -26.28 -9.26
C LYS A 4 0.26 -27.55 -9.33
N ILE A 5 0.02 -28.32 -10.38
CA ILE A 5 0.71 -29.59 -10.63
C ILE A 5 1.55 -29.41 -11.87
N SER A 6 2.85 -29.62 -11.73
CA SER A 6 3.76 -29.81 -12.85
C SER A 6 3.58 -31.22 -13.37
N ILE A 7 3.18 -31.34 -14.63
CA ILE A 7 2.97 -32.61 -15.32
C ILE A 7 4.04 -32.75 -16.40
N THR A 8 4.97 -33.69 -16.19
CA THR A 8 5.92 -34.11 -17.22
C THR A 8 5.44 -35.40 -17.86
N ALA A 9 5.10 -35.35 -19.14
CA ALA A 9 4.79 -36.54 -19.91
C ALA A 9 6.08 -37.13 -20.51
N GLN A 10 6.25 -38.44 -20.39
CA GLN A 10 7.34 -39.20 -21.01
C GLN A 10 6.77 -40.35 -21.83
N PHE A 11 7.31 -40.57 -23.04
CA PHE A 11 7.02 -41.82 -23.76
C PHE A 11 7.85 -42.96 -23.16
N PRO A 12 7.26 -44.17 -23.02
CA PRO A 12 8.03 -45.34 -22.68
C PRO A 12 9.13 -45.56 -23.73
N SER A 13 10.35 -45.78 -23.23
CA SER A 13 11.51 -46.15 -24.03
C SER A 13 11.20 -47.33 -24.95
N LEU A 14 11.49 -47.18 -26.24
CA LEU A 14 11.61 -48.33 -27.13
C LEU A 14 12.92 -49.03 -26.79
N ALA A 15 12.82 -50.17 -26.10
CA ALA A 15 13.87 -51.17 -25.82
C ALA A 15 15.32 -50.63 -25.94
N GLY A 16 15.75 -49.80 -24.98
CA GLY A 16 17.15 -49.40 -24.83
C GLY A 16 17.46 -47.91 -25.00
N SER A 17 16.49 -47.06 -25.36
CA SER A 17 16.68 -45.60 -25.38
C SER A 17 16.30 -44.93 -24.05
N ALA A 18 16.83 -43.74 -23.76
CA ALA A 18 16.30 -42.91 -22.67
C ALA A 18 14.90 -42.38 -23.05
N PRO A 19 13.98 -42.22 -22.09
CA PRO A 19 12.68 -41.59 -22.35
C PRO A 19 12.86 -40.17 -22.91
N PHE A 20 12.01 -39.80 -23.88
CA PHE A 20 11.96 -38.45 -24.41
C PHE A 20 10.93 -37.62 -23.61
N PRO A 21 11.32 -36.48 -23.01
CA PRO A 21 10.36 -35.60 -22.35
C PRO A 21 9.52 -34.87 -23.41
N LEU A 22 8.20 -34.92 -23.29
CA LEU A 22 7.28 -34.21 -24.21
C LEU A 22 7.08 -32.73 -23.85
N GLY A 23 7.44 -32.36 -22.63
CA GLY A 23 7.21 -31.03 -22.09
C GLY A 23 6.68 -31.11 -20.66
N THR A 24 6.58 -29.94 -20.06
CA THR A 24 6.03 -29.74 -18.72
C THR A 24 4.83 -28.82 -18.84
N ALA A 25 3.66 -29.26 -18.38
CA ALA A 25 2.47 -28.43 -18.26
C ALA A 25 2.23 -28.08 -16.79
N ILE A 26 1.99 -26.80 -16.49
CA ILE A 26 1.57 -26.36 -15.16
C ILE A 26 0.05 -26.19 -15.20
N VAL A 27 -0.65 -27.06 -14.46
CA VAL A 27 -2.11 -27.07 -14.47
C VAL A 27 -2.66 -26.70 -13.10
N THR A 28 -3.54 -25.71 -13.06
CA THR A 28 -4.34 -25.40 -11.87
C THR A 28 -5.61 -26.24 -11.88
N ALA A 29 -5.83 -27.04 -10.83
CA ALA A 29 -7.05 -27.84 -10.68
C ALA A 29 -7.51 -27.99 -9.22
N GLU A 30 -8.79 -28.31 -9.05
CA GLU A 30 -9.40 -28.55 -7.74
C GLU A 30 -8.92 -29.85 -7.08
N ASN A 31 -8.47 -30.81 -7.90
CA ASN A 31 -7.89 -32.07 -7.45
C ASN A 31 -6.96 -32.67 -8.52
N VAL A 32 -6.20 -33.68 -8.12
CA VAL A 32 -5.23 -34.39 -8.97
C VAL A 32 -5.86 -34.98 -10.23
N GLU A 33 -7.04 -35.59 -10.14
CA GLU A 33 -7.70 -36.23 -11.28
C GLU A 33 -8.17 -35.19 -12.31
N ALA A 34 -8.65 -34.04 -11.85
CA ALA A 34 -8.99 -32.91 -12.71
C ALA A 34 -7.74 -32.30 -13.37
N ALA A 35 -6.59 -32.23 -12.68
CA ALA A 35 -5.33 -31.80 -13.27
C ALA A 35 -4.83 -32.76 -14.34
N LYS A 36 -4.85 -34.07 -14.08
CA LYS A 36 -4.49 -35.10 -15.06
C LYS A 36 -5.37 -35.00 -16.31
N ALA A 37 -6.70 -34.88 -16.13
CA ALA A 37 -7.63 -34.76 -17.23
C ALA A 37 -7.38 -33.50 -18.08
N LYS A 38 -7.10 -32.37 -17.43
CA LYS A 38 -6.80 -31.10 -18.12
C LYS A 38 -5.44 -31.13 -18.83
N ALA A 39 -4.39 -31.67 -18.21
CA ALA A 39 -3.11 -31.88 -18.91
C ALA A 39 -3.24 -32.83 -20.09
N LEU A 40 -4.01 -33.91 -19.96
CA LEU A 40 -4.25 -34.84 -21.06
C LEU A 40 -4.97 -34.14 -22.22
N ALA A 41 -5.90 -33.22 -21.94
CA ALA A 41 -6.57 -32.42 -22.95
C ALA A 41 -5.63 -31.40 -23.63
N GLU A 42 -4.71 -30.79 -22.88
CA GLU A 42 -3.74 -29.82 -23.41
C GLU A 42 -2.59 -30.49 -24.19
N LEU A 43 -2.18 -31.69 -23.78
CA LEU A 43 -1.15 -32.51 -24.46
C LEU A 43 -1.71 -33.33 -25.63
N SER A 44 -3.03 -33.39 -25.78
CA SER A 44 -3.72 -34.05 -26.88
C SER A 44 -3.59 -33.23 -28.18
N THR A 45 -2.39 -33.15 -28.72
CA THR A 45 -2.19 -32.86 -30.15
C THR A 45 -2.56 -34.11 -30.96
N ASP A 46 -2.97 -33.93 -32.23
CA ASP A 46 -3.45 -34.97 -33.16
C ASP A 46 -2.49 -36.17 -33.40
N GLU A 47 -1.35 -36.25 -32.71
CA GLU A 47 -0.33 -37.30 -32.85
C GLU A 47 -0.56 -38.52 -31.92
N PHE A 48 -1.50 -38.49 -30.97
CA PHE A 48 -1.75 -39.59 -30.02
C PHE A 48 -2.64 -40.75 -30.53
N VAL A 49 -2.81 -40.88 -31.85
CA VAL A 49 -3.88 -41.70 -32.47
C VAL A 49 -3.71 -43.22 -32.35
N ASP A 50 -2.57 -43.77 -31.92
CA ASP A 50 -2.32 -45.23 -32.03
C ASP A 50 -2.41 -46.04 -30.71
N GLY A 51 -3.10 -45.51 -29.69
CA GLY A 51 -3.73 -46.30 -28.62
C GLY A 51 -2.84 -47.20 -27.74
N LYS A 52 -1.52 -46.96 -27.67
CA LYS A 52 -0.58 -47.93 -27.05
C LYS A 52 0.25 -47.48 -25.85
N ALA A 53 0.14 -46.24 -25.38
CA ALA A 53 0.79 -45.85 -24.13
C ALA A 53 -0.02 -44.78 -23.40
N SER A 54 -0.41 -45.06 -22.16
CA SER A 54 -0.79 -44.01 -21.22
C SER A 54 0.49 -43.29 -20.80
N PRO A 55 0.59 -41.96 -20.93
CA PRO A 55 1.74 -41.22 -20.42
C PRO A 55 1.85 -41.42 -18.91
N ASP A 56 3.06 -41.64 -18.41
CA ASP A 56 3.31 -41.61 -16.98
C ASP A 56 3.31 -40.16 -16.50
N PHE A 57 2.50 -39.89 -15.48
CA PHE A 57 2.37 -38.56 -14.87
C PHE A 57 3.14 -38.55 -13.55
N THR A 58 4.10 -37.65 -13.43
CA THR A 58 4.66 -37.30 -12.12
C THR A 58 3.91 -36.08 -11.60
N ILE A 59 3.38 -36.16 -10.38
CA ILE A 59 2.74 -35.03 -9.71
C ILE A 59 3.78 -34.46 -8.76
N ILE A 60 4.17 -33.22 -8.99
CA ILE A 60 5.02 -32.47 -8.07
C ILE A 60 4.12 -31.44 -7.40
N GLU A 61 3.99 -31.52 -6.07
CA GLU A 61 3.35 -30.44 -5.30
C GLU A 61 4.25 -29.21 -5.41
N MET A 62 3.73 -28.16 -6.02
CA MET A 62 4.43 -26.89 -6.06
C MET A 62 4.48 -26.30 -4.65
N PRO A 63 5.66 -25.82 -4.19
CA PRO A 63 5.73 -25.08 -2.96
C PRO A 63 4.83 -23.85 -3.01
N ARG A 64 4.26 -23.48 -1.86
CA ARG A 64 3.29 -22.38 -1.81
C ARG A 64 3.91 -21.03 -2.20
N PHE A 65 5.13 -20.77 -1.75
CA PHE A 65 5.78 -19.48 -1.87
C PHE A 65 6.97 -19.55 -2.80
N LEU A 66 7.07 -18.55 -3.67
CA LEU A 66 8.27 -18.19 -4.40
C LEU A 66 8.90 -16.98 -3.71
N ILE A 67 10.16 -17.10 -3.34
CA ILE A 67 10.87 -16.13 -2.52
C ILE A 67 12.13 -15.70 -3.29
N SER A 68 12.40 -14.40 -3.31
CA SER A 68 13.74 -13.90 -3.64
C SER A 68 14.14 -12.85 -2.64
N GLU A 69 15.39 -12.88 -2.19
CA GLU A 69 15.96 -11.88 -1.28
C GLU A 69 16.81 -10.84 -2.00
N ASN A 70 17.08 -11.02 -3.29
CA ASN A 70 17.95 -10.15 -4.06
C ASN A 70 17.60 -10.22 -5.55
N TRP A 71 16.55 -9.51 -5.95
CA TRP A 71 16.14 -9.40 -7.35
C TRP A 71 16.33 -7.97 -7.84
N ASN A 72 16.85 -7.79 -9.06
CA ASN A 72 16.94 -6.47 -9.70
C ASN A 72 15.66 -6.14 -10.48
N HIS A 73 14.91 -5.13 -10.04
CA HIS A 73 13.71 -4.64 -10.72
C HIS A 73 13.86 -3.19 -11.16
N PHE A 74 13.31 -2.84 -12.32
CA PHE A 74 13.31 -1.47 -12.81
C PHE A 74 11.93 -0.86 -12.61
N PHE A 75 11.83 0.12 -11.71
CA PHE A 75 10.64 0.93 -11.53
C PHE A 75 10.71 2.17 -12.41
N GLU A 76 9.62 2.57 -13.04
CA GLU A 76 9.60 3.74 -13.96
C GLU A 76 10.15 5.02 -13.32
N LYS A 77 9.76 5.29 -12.06
CA LYS A 77 10.17 6.51 -11.33
C LYS A 77 11.46 6.35 -10.53
N LEU A 78 11.73 5.16 -10.00
CA LEU A 78 12.90 4.94 -9.14
C LEU A 78 14.12 4.46 -9.93
N GLY A 79 13.93 3.99 -11.16
CA GLY A 79 14.94 3.26 -11.90
C GLY A 79 15.19 1.88 -11.31
N GLN A 80 16.40 1.36 -11.50
CA GLN A 80 16.77 0.03 -11.02
C GLN A 80 16.92 -0.01 -9.50
N ARG A 81 16.30 -0.99 -8.86
CA ARG A 81 16.37 -1.25 -7.42
C ARG A 81 16.53 -2.74 -7.15
N ILE A 82 17.15 -3.05 -6.01
CA ILE A 82 17.17 -4.41 -5.47
C ILE A 82 15.90 -4.59 -4.64
N VAL A 83 15.17 -5.66 -4.89
CA VAL A 83 13.94 -6.02 -4.17
C VAL A 83 14.07 -7.39 -3.54
N ARG A 84 13.32 -7.60 -2.45
CA ARG A 84 13.01 -8.93 -1.93
C ARG A 84 11.51 -9.09 -1.91
N PHE A 85 11.01 -10.27 -2.25
CA PHE A 85 9.58 -10.50 -2.32
C PHE A 85 9.18 -11.92 -1.95
N VAL A 86 7.89 -12.06 -1.67
CA VAL A 86 7.20 -13.33 -1.50
C VAL A 86 5.99 -13.31 -2.42
N TYR A 87 5.98 -14.23 -3.38
CA TYR A 87 4.84 -14.48 -4.25
C TYR A 87 4.14 -15.76 -3.80
N ASP A 88 2.82 -15.70 -3.59
CA ASP A 88 2.01 -16.84 -3.18
C ASP A 88 1.33 -17.46 -4.41
N HIS A 89 1.72 -18.70 -4.74
CA HIS A 89 1.16 -19.43 -5.88
C HIS A 89 -0.33 -19.76 -5.73
N GLU A 90 -0.89 -19.80 -4.50
CA GLU A 90 -2.32 -20.05 -4.29
C GLU A 90 -3.17 -18.82 -4.61
N THR A 91 -2.70 -17.62 -4.23
CA THR A 91 -3.40 -16.36 -4.47
C THR A 91 -2.99 -15.68 -5.78
N GLU A 92 -1.90 -16.13 -6.38
CA GLU A 92 -1.28 -15.59 -7.59
C GLU A 92 -0.88 -14.11 -7.45
N CYS A 93 -0.47 -13.72 -6.24
CA CYS A 93 -0.16 -12.35 -5.88
C CYS A 93 1.16 -12.21 -5.10
N VAL A 94 1.75 -11.02 -5.17
CA VAL A 94 2.91 -10.63 -4.37
C VAL A 94 2.46 -10.23 -2.96
N GLU A 95 2.56 -11.16 -2.00
CA GLU A 95 2.16 -10.92 -0.62
C GLU A 95 3.06 -9.91 0.09
N HIS A 96 4.37 -9.98 -0.16
CA HIS A 96 5.37 -9.10 0.44
C HIS A 96 6.35 -8.64 -0.62
N LEU A 97 6.70 -7.36 -0.58
CA LEU A 97 7.70 -6.74 -1.43
C LEU A 97 8.36 -5.66 -0.59
N ASP A 98 9.67 -5.79 -0.38
CA ASP A 98 10.50 -4.73 0.16
C ASP A 98 11.50 -4.30 -0.91
N ILE A 99 11.79 -3.00 -0.93
CA ILE A 99 12.75 -2.36 -1.82
C ILE A 99 13.93 -1.93 -0.98
N LEU A 100 15.15 -2.26 -1.42
CA LEU A 100 16.36 -1.79 -0.79
C LEU A 100 16.56 -0.31 -1.15
N GLY A 101 16.44 0.56 -0.15
CA GLY A 101 16.71 1.99 -0.25
C GLY A 101 17.90 2.41 0.61
N GLY A 102 18.22 3.71 0.59
CA GLY A 102 19.37 4.27 1.30
C GLY A 102 20.62 4.38 0.43
N ASP A 103 21.68 4.98 0.99
CA ASP A 103 22.97 5.10 0.34
C ASP A 103 23.84 3.83 0.56
N GLU A 104 25.07 3.84 0.05
CA GLU A 104 26.03 2.73 0.18
C GLU A 104 26.29 2.31 1.63
N TRP A 105 26.07 3.21 2.61
CA TRP A 105 26.34 2.99 4.03
C TRP A 105 25.08 2.74 4.85
N THR A 106 23.90 3.08 4.34
CA THR A 106 22.63 3.01 5.06
C THR A 106 21.58 2.16 4.34
N GLN A 107 22.00 1.09 3.67
CA GLN A 107 21.07 0.22 2.96
C GLN A 107 20.03 -0.38 3.92
N VAL A 108 18.77 -0.03 3.72
CA VAL A 108 17.64 -0.46 4.55
C VAL A 108 16.53 -0.96 3.66
N TRP A 109 15.91 -2.07 4.06
CA TRP A 109 14.72 -2.61 3.40
C TRP A 109 13.49 -1.80 3.79
N HIS A 110 12.78 -1.29 2.80
CA HIS A 110 11.54 -0.55 2.98
C HIS A 110 10.38 -1.31 2.34
N PRO A 111 9.23 -1.45 3.03
CA PRO A 111 8.04 -2.02 2.42
C PRO A 111 7.66 -1.20 1.18
N ALA A 112 7.43 -1.89 0.07
CA ALA A 112 6.98 -1.25 -1.16
C ALA A 112 5.57 -0.66 -0.99
N THR A 113 5.34 0.49 -1.62
CA THR A 113 4.01 1.07 -1.78
C THR A 113 3.13 0.14 -2.64
N GLU A 114 1.81 0.36 -2.61
CA GLU A 114 0.88 -0.43 -3.42
C GLU A 114 1.13 -0.27 -4.93
N ILE A 115 1.50 0.93 -5.37
CA ILE A 115 1.82 1.21 -6.78
C ILE A 115 3.07 0.42 -7.20
N GLN A 116 4.12 0.44 -6.38
CA GLN A 116 5.35 -0.32 -6.63
C GLN A 116 5.08 -1.84 -6.62
N ARG A 117 4.22 -2.33 -5.71
CA ARG A 117 3.81 -3.74 -5.67
C ARG A 117 3.09 -4.15 -6.94
N GLN A 118 2.17 -3.32 -7.44
CA GLN A 118 1.43 -3.59 -8.66
C GLN A 118 2.34 -3.60 -9.90
N ASP A 119 3.26 -2.65 -10.00
CA ASP A 119 4.28 -2.57 -11.06
C ASP A 119 5.20 -3.82 -11.06
N PHE A 120 5.69 -4.20 -9.88
CA PHE A 120 6.51 -5.40 -9.72
C PHE A 120 5.72 -6.68 -10.06
N GLN A 121 4.48 -6.80 -9.59
CA GLN A 121 3.64 -7.97 -9.87
C GLN A 121 3.35 -8.10 -11.37
N ASP A 122 3.06 -7.00 -12.06
CA ASP A 122 2.87 -6.99 -13.52
C ASP A 122 4.13 -7.51 -14.23
N SER A 123 5.30 -7.03 -13.83
CA SER A 123 6.58 -7.46 -14.40
C SER A 123 6.91 -8.92 -14.10
N LEU A 124 6.58 -9.41 -12.90
CA LEU A 124 6.80 -10.81 -12.51
C LEU A 124 5.93 -11.75 -13.34
N VAL A 125 4.65 -11.40 -13.56
CA VAL A 125 3.69 -12.26 -14.26
C VAL A 125 3.82 -12.16 -15.77
N ASN A 126 3.99 -10.95 -16.32
CA ASN A 126 3.89 -10.72 -17.76
C ASN A 126 5.26 -10.66 -18.46
N ALA A 127 6.29 -10.12 -17.80
CA ALA A 127 7.61 -9.95 -18.42
C ALA A 127 8.60 -11.06 -18.02
N ASN A 128 8.40 -11.68 -16.86
CA ASN A 128 9.31 -12.66 -16.28
C ASN A 128 8.59 -13.95 -15.87
N GLU A 129 7.61 -14.39 -16.67
CA GLU A 129 6.88 -15.66 -16.42
C GLU A 129 7.83 -16.86 -16.25
N GLY A 130 9.00 -16.80 -16.90
CA GLY A 130 10.06 -17.80 -16.75
C GLY A 130 10.52 -18.00 -15.31
N CYS A 131 10.42 -16.98 -14.46
CA CYS A 131 10.70 -17.11 -13.04
C CYS A 131 9.67 -17.96 -12.30
N LEU A 132 8.40 -17.92 -12.72
CA LEU A 132 7.35 -18.74 -12.11
C LEU A 132 7.44 -20.21 -12.55
N VAL A 133 8.12 -20.47 -13.67
CA VAL A 133 8.31 -21.81 -14.24
C VAL A 133 9.64 -22.43 -13.80
N ASN A 134 10.73 -21.66 -13.84
CA ASN A 134 12.08 -22.06 -13.46
C ASN A 134 12.69 -21.07 -12.46
N PRO A 135 12.23 -21.06 -11.20
CA PRO A 135 12.69 -20.14 -10.15
C PRO A 135 14.22 -20.04 -10.00
N GLN A 136 14.92 -21.15 -10.19
CA GLN A 136 16.35 -21.24 -9.93
C GLN A 136 17.18 -20.42 -10.92
N ASP A 137 16.67 -20.21 -12.14
CA ASP A 137 17.31 -19.37 -13.17
C ASP A 137 17.26 -17.88 -12.80
N TYR A 138 16.40 -17.51 -11.86
CA TYR A 138 16.13 -16.14 -11.43
C TYR A 138 16.51 -15.89 -9.96
N THR A 139 17.39 -16.71 -9.39
CA THR A 139 17.82 -16.62 -7.98
C THR A 139 16.64 -16.63 -6.99
N CYS A 140 15.58 -17.34 -7.35
CA CYS A 140 14.42 -17.54 -6.49
C CYS A 140 14.46 -18.92 -5.83
N GLU A 141 13.95 -18.96 -4.61
CA GLU A 141 13.79 -20.16 -3.80
C GLU A 141 12.31 -20.46 -3.64
N GLU A 142 11.96 -21.74 -3.73
CA GLU A 142 10.61 -22.21 -3.49
C GLU A 142 10.48 -22.74 -2.06
N SER A 143 9.39 -22.41 -1.36
CA SER A 143 9.19 -22.77 0.04
C SER A 143 7.72 -22.99 0.37
N ASN A 144 7.44 -23.87 1.33
CA ASN A 144 6.10 -24.06 1.89
C ASN A 144 5.80 -23.14 3.09
N SER A 145 6.78 -22.37 3.53
CA SER A 145 6.66 -21.41 4.63
C SER A 145 7.13 -20.03 4.21
N CYS A 146 6.35 -19.01 4.60
CA CYS A 146 6.72 -17.62 4.43
C CYS A 146 7.99 -17.33 5.26
N PRO A 147 8.99 -16.61 4.71
CA PRO A 147 10.24 -16.34 5.42
C PRO A 147 10.00 -15.44 6.63
N SER A 148 10.90 -15.48 7.62
CA SER A 148 10.71 -14.74 8.88
C SER A 148 10.63 -13.23 8.69
N TRP A 149 11.31 -12.68 7.68
CA TRP A 149 11.26 -11.25 7.36
C TRP A 149 9.93 -10.84 6.72
N ALA A 150 9.25 -11.76 6.02
CA ALA A 150 7.94 -11.54 5.40
C ALA A 150 6.78 -12.02 6.29
N THR A 151 7.09 -12.70 7.39
CA THR A 151 6.08 -13.01 8.39
C THR A 151 5.59 -11.68 8.91
N ARG A 152 4.34 -11.32 8.61
CA ARG A 152 3.64 -10.23 9.28
C ARG A 152 3.59 -10.59 10.76
N VAL A 153 4.65 -10.26 11.48
CA VAL A 153 4.49 -9.90 12.88
C VAL A 153 3.35 -8.89 12.81
N SER A 154 2.30 -9.08 13.58
CA SER A 154 1.37 -8.01 13.89
C SER A 154 2.19 -6.97 14.67
N ALA A 155 3.16 -6.35 13.99
CA ALA A 155 4.05 -5.40 14.54
C ALA A 155 3.13 -4.30 15.01
N ASN A 156 3.35 -3.84 16.23
CA ASN A 156 2.74 -2.62 16.71
C ASN A 156 3.31 -1.48 15.87
N LEU A 157 2.82 -1.37 14.64
CA LEU A 157 3.17 -0.32 13.71
C LEU A 157 2.61 0.95 14.30
N ILE A 158 3.48 1.94 14.36
CA ILE A 158 3.12 3.30 14.68
C ILE A 158 3.31 4.14 13.41
N TYR A 159 2.56 5.23 13.36
CA TYR A 159 2.47 6.11 12.22
C TYR A 159 2.85 7.52 12.68
N PRO A 160 4.13 7.79 12.96
CA PRO A 160 4.58 9.11 13.39
C PRO A 160 4.27 10.14 12.30
N LYS A 161 3.86 11.35 12.70
CA LYS A 161 3.73 12.46 11.74
C LYS A 161 5.12 13.00 11.45
N VAL A 162 5.54 12.92 10.20
CA VAL A 162 6.83 13.42 9.73
C VAL A 162 6.59 14.47 8.67
N ALA A 163 7.27 15.60 8.80
CA ALA A 163 7.35 16.63 7.78
C ALA A 163 8.77 16.64 7.21
N VAL A 164 8.86 16.77 5.89
CA VAL A 164 10.10 16.80 5.13
C VAL A 164 10.16 18.13 4.42
N LEU A 165 11.16 18.94 4.75
CA LEU A 165 11.54 20.09 3.95
C LEU A 165 12.19 19.58 2.66
N CYS A 166 11.68 20.05 1.53
CA CYS A 166 12.10 19.69 0.19
C CYS A 166 11.79 20.84 -0.79
N SER A 167 12.07 20.66 -2.08
CA SER A 167 11.71 21.58 -3.15
C SER A 167 10.65 20.95 -4.04
N ASN A 168 9.66 21.71 -4.49
CA ASN A 168 8.68 21.23 -5.45
C ASN A 168 9.21 21.33 -6.89
N SER A 169 8.37 20.96 -7.87
CA SER A 169 8.74 20.98 -9.30
C SER A 169 9.13 22.36 -9.85
N ASN A 170 8.81 23.45 -9.15
CA ASN A 170 9.21 24.80 -9.50
C ASN A 170 10.54 25.23 -8.83
N GLY A 171 11.15 24.35 -8.04
CA GLY A 171 12.31 24.66 -7.22
C GLY A 171 12.00 25.52 -6.00
N GLU A 172 10.71 25.67 -5.65
CA GLU A 172 10.30 26.44 -4.48
C GLU A 172 10.34 25.56 -3.21
N PRO A 173 10.80 26.08 -2.06
CA PRO A 173 10.79 25.34 -0.81
C PRO A 173 9.37 24.96 -0.37
N GLU A 174 9.16 23.68 -0.05
CA GLU A 174 7.87 23.13 0.36
C GLU A 174 8.03 22.11 1.51
N LEU A 175 6.93 21.85 2.21
CA LEU A 175 6.85 20.82 3.25
C LEU A 175 5.98 19.67 2.77
N TYR A 176 6.61 18.53 2.48
CA TYR A 176 5.91 17.26 2.31
C TYR A 176 5.59 16.66 3.67
N THR A 177 4.35 16.22 3.90
CA THR A 177 3.96 15.57 5.17
C THR A 177 3.49 14.15 4.92
N CYS A 178 3.92 13.22 5.76
CA CYS A 178 3.50 11.82 5.66
C CYS A 178 3.45 11.15 7.05
N SER A 179 2.96 9.91 7.09
CA SER A 179 2.94 9.09 8.29
C SER A 179 3.46 7.69 7.98
N PRO A 180 4.79 7.50 7.93
CA PRO A 180 5.38 6.24 7.52
C PRO A 180 5.02 5.13 8.51
N ALA A 181 4.69 3.95 8.00
CA ALA A 181 4.46 2.78 8.85
C ALA A 181 5.81 2.25 9.36
N VAL A 182 6.06 2.33 10.67
CA VAL A 182 7.30 1.85 11.29
C VAL A 182 7.01 1.06 12.56
N THR A 183 7.87 0.10 12.91
CA THR A 183 7.79 -0.52 14.24
C THR A 183 8.29 0.45 15.31
N LYS A 184 8.03 0.13 16.58
CA LYS A 184 8.52 0.95 17.69
C LYS A 184 10.05 1.01 17.72
N GLU A 185 10.71 -0.11 17.46
CA GLU A 185 12.16 -0.23 17.38
C GLU A 185 12.72 0.62 16.23
N SER A 186 12.15 0.49 15.02
CA SER A 186 12.55 1.29 13.86
C SER A 186 12.34 2.80 14.08
N TYR A 187 11.29 3.18 14.80
CA TYR A 187 11.07 4.57 15.19
C TYR A 187 12.16 5.07 16.16
N ASP A 188 12.53 4.27 17.15
CA ASP A 188 13.56 4.63 18.13
C ASP A 188 14.97 4.69 17.49
N GLU A 189 15.18 3.96 16.39
CA GLU A 189 16.39 4.03 15.55
C GLU A 189 16.39 5.20 14.54
N GLY A 190 15.26 5.91 14.39
CA GLY A 190 15.14 7.05 13.47
C GLY A 190 14.84 6.69 12.01
N LEU A 191 14.45 5.44 11.72
CA LEU A 191 14.19 4.99 10.34
C LEU A 191 12.99 5.70 9.69
N HIS A 192 12.05 6.22 10.48
CA HIS A 192 10.92 6.99 9.98
C HIS A 192 11.34 8.23 9.20
N TYR A 193 12.50 8.82 9.50
CA TYR A 193 13.03 9.94 8.73
C TYR A 193 13.47 9.51 7.33
N SER A 194 14.22 8.41 7.22
CA SER A 194 14.68 7.90 5.92
C SER A 194 13.50 7.50 5.04
N ILE A 195 12.51 6.82 5.63
CA ILE A 195 11.28 6.45 4.92
C ILE A 195 10.54 7.70 4.45
N ALA A 196 10.37 8.72 5.30
CA ALA A 196 9.69 9.94 4.92
C ALA A 196 10.38 10.69 3.78
N LYS A 197 11.73 10.71 3.76
CA LYS A 197 12.51 11.31 2.67
C LYS A 197 12.34 10.54 1.36
N SER A 198 12.40 9.20 1.42
CA SER A 198 12.14 8.36 0.25
C SER A 198 10.73 8.59 -0.29
N ASN A 199 9.72 8.68 0.59
CA ASN A 199 8.36 8.98 0.17
C ASN A 199 8.25 10.36 -0.53
N ALA A 200 8.99 11.37 -0.06
CA ALA A 200 9.02 12.67 -0.72
C ALA A 200 9.65 12.60 -2.13
N GLU A 201 10.75 11.87 -2.27
CA GLU A 201 11.40 11.64 -3.56
C GLU A 201 10.48 10.87 -4.54
N ASP A 202 9.80 9.82 -4.04
CA ASP A 202 8.84 9.02 -4.82
C ASP A 202 7.65 9.86 -5.34
N GLU A 203 7.25 10.88 -4.59
CA GLU A 203 6.21 11.86 -4.96
C GLU A 203 6.71 12.97 -5.89
N GLY A 204 8.02 12.96 -6.23
CA GLY A 204 8.63 13.89 -7.18
C GLY A 204 9.08 15.22 -6.57
N TYR A 205 9.21 15.29 -5.24
CA TYR A 205 9.92 16.40 -4.62
C TYR A 205 11.43 16.25 -4.83
N GLU A 206 12.15 17.36 -4.73
CA GLU A 206 13.61 17.41 -4.88
C GLU A 206 14.29 17.85 -3.56
N GLY A 207 15.59 17.58 -3.44
CA GLY A 207 16.39 17.98 -2.29
C GLY A 207 16.48 19.52 -2.12
N PRO A 208 16.96 19.99 -0.95
CA PRO A 208 17.50 19.20 0.17
C PRO A 208 16.40 18.54 1.01
N TYR A 209 16.57 17.28 1.40
CA TYR A 209 15.62 16.55 2.24
C TYR A 209 15.96 16.64 3.74
N LEU A 210 15.23 17.45 4.48
CA LEU A 210 15.36 17.55 5.93
C LEU A 210 14.05 17.15 6.62
N ALA A 211 14.06 16.00 7.29
CA ALA A 211 12.88 15.43 7.94
C ALA A 211 12.86 15.73 9.44
N PHE A 212 11.67 15.96 9.98
CA PHE A 212 11.42 16.19 11.40
C PHE A 212 10.04 15.66 11.80
N ASP A 213 9.92 15.14 13.01
CA ASP A 213 8.69 14.64 13.61
C ASP A 213 8.15 15.59 14.70
N ASP A 214 7.04 15.23 15.34
CA ASP A 214 6.38 16.05 16.36
C ASP A 214 7.20 16.21 17.66
N LYS A 215 8.21 15.36 17.88
CA LYS A 215 9.07 15.41 19.07
C LYS A 215 10.30 16.27 18.85
N ASP A 216 10.70 16.49 17.60
CA ASP A 216 11.84 17.31 17.23
C ASP A 216 11.70 18.77 17.69
N GLN A 217 12.77 19.32 18.24
CA GLN A 217 12.82 20.73 18.65
C GLN A 217 12.63 21.67 17.46
N ALA A 218 13.14 21.30 16.28
CA ALA A 218 12.96 22.06 15.05
C ALA A 218 11.48 22.15 14.64
N ALA A 219 10.73 21.04 14.72
CA ALA A 219 9.31 21.02 14.40
C ALA A 219 8.49 21.91 15.34
N LYS A 220 8.86 21.95 16.63
CA LYS A 220 8.21 22.84 17.62
C LYS A 220 8.41 24.32 17.27
N GLN A 221 9.56 24.68 16.71
CA GLN A 221 9.81 26.06 16.27
C GLN A 221 9.05 26.42 15.00
N LEU A 222 8.72 25.45 14.14
CA LEU A 222 7.92 25.71 12.93
C LEU A 222 6.51 26.21 13.25
N VAL A 223 5.92 25.83 14.38
CA VAL A 223 4.61 26.36 14.81
C VAL A 223 4.71 27.86 15.05
N SER A 224 5.74 28.32 15.75
CA SER A 224 5.98 29.75 15.97
C SER A 224 6.29 30.51 14.67
N THR A 225 6.98 29.86 13.74
CA THR A 225 7.24 30.42 12.40
C THR A 225 5.97 30.49 11.56
N ALA A 226 5.11 29.49 11.61
CA ALA A 226 3.81 29.49 10.92
C ALA A 226 2.87 30.57 11.47
N ASP A 227 2.83 30.72 12.80
CA ASP A 227 2.11 31.81 13.47
C ASP A 227 2.66 33.18 13.03
N TRP A 228 3.99 33.34 12.94
CA TRP A 228 4.63 34.56 12.43
C TRP A 228 4.34 34.84 10.94
N MET A 229 4.22 33.79 10.12
CA MET A 229 3.88 33.90 8.70
C MET A 229 2.39 34.18 8.44
N GLY A 230 1.56 34.28 9.50
CA GLY A 230 0.14 34.62 9.38
C GLY A 230 -0.70 33.55 8.68
N THR A 231 -0.22 32.30 8.61
CA THR A 231 -0.92 31.20 7.94
C THR A 231 -2.11 30.71 8.76
N ARG A 232 -2.10 30.89 10.08
CA ARG A 232 -3.14 30.38 10.99
C ARG A 232 -4.46 31.15 10.90
N GLU A 233 -4.44 32.48 10.83
CA GLU A 233 -5.67 33.29 10.69
C GLU A 233 -6.33 33.03 9.33
N LYS A 234 -5.55 33.08 8.24
CA LYS A 234 -6.06 32.83 6.88
C LYS A 234 -6.57 31.40 6.69
N ALA A 235 -5.91 30.40 7.29
CA ALA A 235 -6.37 29.02 7.22
C ALA A 235 -7.64 28.79 8.07
N SER A 236 -7.77 29.47 9.22
CA SER A 236 -8.97 29.37 10.06
C SER A 236 -10.20 29.95 9.37
N GLU A 237 -10.07 31.12 8.73
CA GLU A 237 -11.15 31.79 8.02
C GLU A 237 -11.57 31.00 6.77
N ALA A 238 -10.60 30.47 6.01
CA ALA A 238 -10.89 29.60 4.87
C ALA A 238 -11.58 28.28 5.29
N SER A 239 -11.22 27.71 6.45
CA SER A 239 -11.80 26.49 6.99
C SER A 239 -13.24 26.70 7.49
N GLU A 240 -13.54 27.84 8.11
CA GLU A 240 -14.90 28.18 8.54
C GLU A 240 -15.83 28.36 7.35
N VAL A 241 -15.40 29.12 6.33
CA VAL A 241 -16.17 29.30 5.09
C VAL A 241 -16.42 27.96 4.37
N ALA A 242 -15.43 27.06 4.35
CA ALA A 242 -15.60 25.73 3.77
C ALA A 242 -16.63 24.89 4.55
N SER A 243 -16.58 24.95 5.88
CA SER A 243 -17.51 24.22 6.77
C SER A 243 -18.95 24.72 6.62
N GLU A 244 -19.13 26.04 6.52
CA GLU A 244 -20.45 26.65 6.29
C GLU A 244 -21.02 26.27 4.92
N ARG A 245 -20.19 26.29 3.86
CA ARG A 245 -20.60 25.82 2.52
C ARG A 245 -21.03 24.36 2.54
N GLN A 246 -20.30 23.51 3.26
CA GLN A 246 -20.64 22.09 3.40
C GLN A 246 -21.97 21.91 4.14
N TRP A 247 -22.19 22.64 5.23
CA TRP A 247 -23.47 22.63 5.95
C TRP A 247 -24.63 23.03 5.03
N ASN A 248 -24.49 24.13 4.30
CA ASN A 248 -25.51 24.63 3.39
C ASN A 248 -25.82 23.63 2.25
N ALA A 249 -24.79 22.94 1.72
CA ALA A 249 -24.98 21.89 0.73
C ALA A 249 -25.81 20.72 1.30
N VAL A 250 -25.49 20.25 2.51
CA VAL A 250 -26.26 19.19 3.17
C VAL A 250 -27.72 19.61 3.41
N CYS A 251 -27.96 20.82 3.90
CA CYS A 251 -29.31 21.34 4.11
C CYS A 251 -30.11 21.39 2.80
N SER A 252 -29.48 21.85 1.72
CA SER A 252 -30.09 21.90 0.39
C SER A 252 -30.42 20.50 -0.15
N ASP A 253 -29.47 19.57 -0.10
CA ASP A 253 -29.62 18.21 -0.61
C ASP A 253 -30.71 17.42 0.13
N GLN A 254 -30.85 17.66 1.43
CA GLN A 254 -31.87 17.01 2.26
C GLN A 254 -33.22 17.74 2.25
N GLY A 255 -33.31 18.91 1.60
CA GLY A 255 -34.54 19.73 1.59
C GLY A 255 -34.93 20.25 2.97
N TRP A 256 -33.96 20.54 3.84
CA TRP A 256 -34.21 21.03 5.20
C TRP A 256 -34.56 22.52 5.19
N ASN A 257 -35.76 22.83 5.68
CA ASN A 257 -36.13 24.20 6.02
C ASN A 257 -35.48 24.66 7.34
N ASP A 258 -35.58 25.95 7.64
CA ASP A 258 -34.94 26.58 8.81
C ASP A 258 -35.28 25.86 10.13
N ALA A 259 -36.53 25.43 10.30
CA ALA A 259 -36.96 24.72 11.50
C ALA A 259 -36.23 23.37 11.65
N THR A 260 -36.07 22.61 10.56
CA THR A 260 -35.33 21.34 10.57
C THR A 260 -33.84 21.57 10.82
N GLN A 261 -33.25 22.62 10.24
CA GLN A 261 -31.86 22.98 10.48
C GLN A 261 -31.59 23.28 11.96
N ILE A 262 -32.48 24.06 12.61
CA ILE A 262 -32.40 24.37 14.04
C ILE A 262 -32.46 23.09 14.89
N ILE A 263 -33.33 22.14 14.56
CA ILE A 263 -33.43 20.86 15.29
C ILE A 263 -32.10 20.10 15.24
N HIS A 264 -31.47 20.00 14.07
CA HIS A 264 -30.19 19.31 13.92
C HIS A 264 -29.05 20.04 14.63
N LEU A 265 -29.02 21.37 14.59
CA LEU A 265 -28.04 22.18 15.31
C LEU A 265 -28.16 21.99 16.83
N ILE A 266 -29.38 22.03 17.38
CA ILE A 266 -29.63 21.75 18.80
C ILE A 266 -29.18 20.33 19.16
N GLY A 267 -29.48 19.35 18.30
CA GLY A 267 -29.04 17.97 18.47
C GLY A 267 -27.51 17.86 18.55
N PHE A 268 -26.79 18.54 17.66
CA PHE A 268 -25.32 18.59 17.66
C PHE A 268 -24.77 19.22 18.95
N ILE A 269 -25.26 20.42 19.33
CA ILE A 269 -24.83 21.14 20.54
C ILE A 269 -25.01 20.25 21.78
N ARG A 270 -26.17 19.59 21.91
CA ARG A 270 -26.42 18.65 23.02
C ARG A 270 -25.50 17.44 22.97
N GLY A 271 -25.32 16.83 21.80
CA GLY A 271 -24.45 15.66 21.61
C GLY A 271 -22.98 15.94 21.94
N LYS A 272 -22.54 17.19 21.80
CA LYS A 272 -21.20 17.65 22.17
C LYS A 272 -21.09 18.17 23.61
N GLY A 273 -22.19 18.25 24.35
CA GLY A 273 -22.22 18.78 25.71
C GLY A 273 -22.04 20.31 25.78
N LEU A 274 -22.22 21.03 24.67
CA LEU A 274 -21.96 22.47 24.54
C LEU A 274 -23.16 23.36 24.95
N PHE A 275 -24.25 22.77 25.44
CA PHE A 275 -25.50 23.50 25.66
C PHE A 275 -25.39 24.57 26.76
N SER A 276 -24.57 24.34 27.79
CA SER A 276 -24.33 25.33 28.85
C SER A 276 -23.59 26.56 28.33
N GLU A 277 -22.61 26.37 27.43
CA GLU A 277 -21.88 27.47 26.80
C GLU A 277 -22.79 28.26 25.85
N PHE A 278 -23.60 27.55 25.06
CA PHE A 278 -24.59 28.19 24.19
C PHE A 278 -25.62 29.00 24.97
N ALA A 279 -26.08 28.51 26.13
CA ALA A 279 -27.03 29.24 26.97
C ALA A 279 -26.43 30.54 27.51
N ALA A 280 -25.16 30.51 27.96
CA ALA A 280 -24.46 31.72 28.43
C ALA A 280 -24.25 32.74 27.30
N TYR A 281 -23.92 32.26 26.09
CA TYR A 281 -23.85 33.11 24.90
C TYR A 281 -25.20 33.77 24.59
N ALA A 282 -26.29 33.01 24.61
CA ALA A 282 -27.63 33.51 24.31
C ALA A 282 -28.12 34.55 25.33
N GLU A 283 -27.81 34.37 26.61
CA GLU A 283 -28.10 35.36 27.67
C GLU A 283 -27.38 36.69 27.38
N LYS A 284 -26.08 36.63 27.07
CA LYS A 284 -25.30 37.83 26.71
C LYS A 284 -25.85 38.54 25.46
N ALA A 285 -26.19 37.78 24.43
CA ALA A 285 -26.76 38.34 23.20
C ALA A 285 -28.11 39.02 23.45
N ALA A 286 -28.97 38.42 24.29
CA ALA A 286 -30.24 39.02 24.66
C ALA A 286 -30.07 40.31 25.47
N ASP A 287 -29.08 40.38 26.36
CA ASP A 287 -28.78 41.60 27.10
C ASP A 287 -28.34 42.73 26.14
N GLU A 288 -27.47 42.44 25.17
CA GLU A 288 -27.01 43.39 24.14
C GLU A 288 -28.18 43.95 23.30
N GLU A 289 -29.07 43.08 22.81
CA GLU A 289 -30.24 43.50 22.01
C GLU A 289 -31.24 44.36 22.82
N ASN A 290 -31.40 44.07 24.11
CA ASN A 290 -32.28 44.85 24.98
C ASN A 290 -31.70 46.22 25.33
N GLU A 291 -30.37 46.34 25.45
CA GLU A 291 -29.70 47.62 25.67
C GLU A 291 -29.79 48.53 24.43
N GLU A 292 -29.63 48.00 23.22
CA GLU A 292 -29.82 48.76 21.98
C GLU A 292 -31.26 49.29 21.83
N SER A 293 -32.26 48.50 22.23
CA SER A 293 -33.66 48.93 22.20
C SER A 293 -33.98 50.09 23.14
N ILE A 294 -33.18 50.33 24.18
CA ILE A 294 -33.38 51.44 25.14
C ILE A 294 -32.76 52.75 24.61
N LEU A 295 -31.75 52.67 23.74
CA LEU A 295 -31.09 53.84 23.16
C LEU A 295 -31.83 54.43 21.95
N ASP A 296 -32.74 53.66 21.34
CA ASP A 296 -33.58 54.08 20.21
C ASP A 296 -34.97 54.65 20.61
N MET A 297 -35.26 54.79 21.92
CA MET A 297 -36.48 55.44 22.46
C MET A 297 -36.23 56.85 23.00
#